data_AF-A0A8T0I1H0-F1
#
_entry.id   AF-A0A8T0I1H0-F1
#
_cell.length_a   1.000
_cell.length_b   1.000
_cell.length_c   1.000
_cell.angle_alpha   90.00
_cell.angle_beta   90.00
_cell.angle_gamma   90.00
#
_symmetry.space_group_name_H-M   'P 1'
#
loop_
_entity.id
_entity.type
_entity.pdbx_description
1 polymer ?
#
loop_
_entity_poly.entity_id
_entity_poly.type
_entity_poly.pdbx_seq_one_letter_code
_entity_poly.pdbx_strand_id
1 'polypeptide(L)'
;MAVAWSCLLLVLLVWLSCIDRTGAAGATFTFVNSCGFTVWVGVQSNGGIALLAGGGFELAAGSKNAVSAPAGWGGRFWGRTGCNFDSSGQGKCETGDCGGVLKCGGTGGAPPASLAEITLDGANGDDFYDISLVDGYNLPLEMTPSGGTGVCGSPGCTYNLNDNCPQVLQVRSVQGSSISFSYSFLCVEL
;
A
#
# COMPACT_ATOMS: atom_id res chain seq x y z
N MET A 1 -15.51 -30.00 -71.20
CA MET A 1 -14.33 -29.48 -70.50
C MET A 1 -14.84 -28.65 -69.33
N ALA A 2 -14.90 -29.23 -68.12
CA ALA A 2 -14.02 -28.91 -66.97
C ALA A 2 -14.44 -27.57 -66.29
N VAL A 3 -14.64 -27.42 -64.97
CA VAL A 3 -14.61 -28.26 -63.76
C VAL A 3 -15.58 -27.60 -62.75
N ALA A 4 -16.18 -28.39 -61.87
CA ALA A 4 -16.98 -27.99 -60.72
C ALA A 4 -16.19 -27.18 -59.66
N TRP A 5 -16.93 -26.54 -58.73
CA TRP A 5 -16.64 -26.23 -57.31
C TRP A 5 -17.53 -25.03 -56.94
N SER A 6 -18.76 -25.16 -56.45
CA SER A 6 -19.21 -25.73 -55.18
C SER A 6 -18.53 -25.11 -53.95
N CYS A 7 -19.38 -24.57 -53.06
CA CYS A 7 -19.13 -24.26 -51.65
C CYS A 7 -17.94 -23.33 -51.33
N LEU A 8 -18.20 -22.12 -50.86
CA LEU A 8 -18.53 -21.83 -49.46
C LEU A 8 -18.42 -20.30 -49.26
N LEU A 9 -19.43 -19.69 -48.65
CA LEU A 9 -19.27 -18.37 -48.03
C LEU A 9 -18.11 -18.43 -47.04
N LEU A 10 -16.98 -17.79 -47.32
CA LEU A 10 -16.04 -17.37 -46.29
C LEU A 10 -16.59 -16.07 -45.68
N VAL A 11 -17.64 -16.20 -44.86
CA VAL A 11 -17.88 -15.21 -43.81
C VAL A 11 -16.65 -15.33 -42.91
N LEU A 12 -15.75 -14.35 -42.99
CA LEU A 12 -14.68 -14.20 -42.02
C LEU A 12 -15.34 -13.77 -40.69
N LEU A 13 -16.06 -14.69 -40.05
CA LEU A 13 -16.28 -14.65 -38.62
C LEU A 13 -14.91 -14.88 -38.02
N VAL A 14 -14.12 -13.80 -37.93
CA VAL A 14 -13.13 -13.70 -36.88
C VAL A 14 -13.95 -13.84 -35.61
N TRP A 15 -14.05 -15.07 -35.14
CA TRP A 15 -14.30 -15.35 -33.74
C TRP A 15 -13.18 -14.59 -33.04
N LEU A 16 -13.45 -13.33 -32.67
CA LEU A 16 -12.95 -12.80 -31.42
C LEU A 16 -13.47 -13.82 -30.39
N SER A 17 -12.68 -14.88 -30.18
CA SER A 17 -12.61 -15.47 -28.88
C SER A 17 -12.28 -14.28 -27.99
N CYS A 18 -13.30 -13.75 -27.32
CA CYS A 18 -13.11 -13.25 -25.97
C CYS A 18 -12.36 -14.38 -25.28
N ILE A 19 -11.03 -14.29 -25.29
CA ILE A 19 -10.24 -14.83 -24.21
C ILE A 19 -10.77 -14.04 -23.05
N ASP A 20 -11.80 -14.57 -22.40
CA ASP A 20 -12.08 -14.27 -21.02
C ASP A 20 -10.80 -14.65 -20.31
N ARG A 21 -9.86 -13.69 -20.23
CA ARG A 21 -8.85 -13.73 -19.19
C ARG A 21 -9.70 -13.85 -17.95
N THR A 22 -9.72 -15.04 -17.34
CA THR A 22 -10.19 -15.21 -15.98
C THR A 22 -9.55 -14.08 -15.22
N GLY A 23 -10.33 -13.04 -14.90
CA GLY A 23 -9.79 -11.82 -14.32
C GLY A 23 -9.01 -12.27 -13.10
N ALA A 24 -7.73 -11.88 -13.02
CA ALA A 24 -6.97 -12.13 -11.83
C ALA A 24 -7.82 -11.67 -10.64
N ALA A 25 -7.94 -12.53 -9.63
CA ALA A 25 -8.76 -12.21 -8.47
C ALA A 25 -8.09 -11.06 -7.74
N GLY A 26 -8.84 -9.99 -7.45
CA GLY A 26 -8.32 -8.90 -6.60
C GLY A 26 -7.96 -9.39 -5.20
N ALA A 27 -7.18 -8.61 -4.46
CA ALA A 27 -6.84 -8.90 -3.08
C ALA A 27 -7.73 -8.14 -2.09
N THR A 28 -7.80 -8.62 -0.86
CA THR A 28 -8.38 -7.86 0.26
C THR A 28 -7.32 -7.67 1.33
N PHE A 29 -6.99 -6.41 1.61
CA PHE A 29 -6.07 -6.02 2.67
C PHE A 29 -6.85 -5.79 3.95
N THR A 30 -6.53 -6.56 5.00
CA THR A 30 -7.11 -6.36 6.34
C THR A 30 -6.11 -5.64 7.23
N PHE A 31 -6.45 -4.41 7.61
CA PHE A 31 -5.66 -3.58 8.51
C PHE A 31 -6.10 -3.85 9.94
N VAL A 32 -5.12 -4.08 10.82
CA VAL A 32 -5.35 -4.32 12.25
C VAL A 32 -4.51 -3.32 13.04
N ASN A 33 -5.16 -2.49 13.84
CA ASN A 33 -4.45 -1.58 14.73
C ASN A 33 -4.30 -2.23 16.12
N SER A 34 -3.15 -2.82 16.37
CA SER A 34 -2.79 -3.38 17.68
C SER A 34 -2.11 -2.35 18.60
N CYS A 35 -1.96 -1.09 18.17
CA CYS A 35 -1.42 -0.02 18.99
C CYS A 35 -2.44 0.43 20.05
N GLY A 36 -1.94 1.00 21.15
CA GLY A 36 -2.77 1.57 22.21
C GLY A 36 -3.40 2.93 21.87
N PHE A 37 -3.33 3.38 20.62
CA PHE A 37 -3.81 4.68 20.15
C PHE A 37 -4.35 4.58 18.71
N THR A 38 -5.13 5.58 18.30
CA THR A 38 -5.66 5.67 16.94
C THR A 38 -4.55 5.92 15.93
N VAL A 39 -4.59 5.18 14.82
CA VAL A 39 -3.71 5.36 13.66
C VAL A 39 -4.56 5.75 12.46
N TRP A 40 -4.06 6.65 11.62
CA TRP A 40 -4.72 6.99 10.37
C TRP A 40 -3.95 6.40 9.21
N VAL A 41 -4.50 5.36 8.58
CA VAL A 41 -3.87 4.70 7.44
C VAL A 41 -3.86 5.67 6.25
N GLY A 42 -2.70 5.82 5.63
CA GLY A 42 -2.53 6.47 4.33
C GLY A 42 -2.43 5.42 3.23
N VAL A 43 -2.95 5.75 2.05
CA VAL A 43 -2.90 4.89 0.87
C VAL A 43 -2.40 5.70 -0.32
N GLN A 44 -1.36 5.20 -0.99
CA GLN A 44 -0.88 5.72 -2.26
C GLN A 44 -0.84 4.59 -3.26
N SER A 45 -1.64 4.71 -4.32
CA SER A 45 -1.60 3.80 -5.47
C SER A 45 -0.56 4.28 -6.47
N ASN A 46 0.05 3.35 -7.21
CA ASN A 46 0.99 3.68 -8.29
C ASN A 46 0.30 4.47 -9.41
N GLY A 47 1.09 5.18 -10.22
CA GLY A 47 0.56 5.98 -11.33
C GLY A 47 -0.31 5.15 -12.28
N GLY A 48 -1.52 5.62 -12.56
CA GLY A 48 -2.48 4.92 -13.43
C GLY A 48 -3.23 3.75 -12.79
N ILE A 49 -2.96 3.44 -11.52
CA ILE A 49 -3.66 2.41 -10.74
C ILE A 49 -4.80 3.05 -9.92
N ALA A 50 -5.90 2.31 -9.74
CA ALA A 50 -7.06 2.77 -8.99
C ALA A 50 -6.73 3.12 -7.52
N LEU A 51 -7.14 4.31 -7.09
CA LEU A 51 -6.96 4.78 -5.71
C LEU A 51 -7.91 4.04 -4.76
N LEU A 52 -7.35 3.39 -3.74
CA LEU A 52 -8.15 2.69 -2.73
C LEU A 52 -8.53 3.61 -1.57
N ALA A 53 -9.74 3.41 -1.03
CA ALA A 53 -10.27 4.10 0.15
C ALA A 53 -10.20 5.64 0.10
N GLY A 54 -10.10 6.24 -1.10
CA GLY A 54 -9.88 7.68 -1.26
C GLY A 54 -8.51 8.18 -0.75
N GLY A 55 -7.55 7.28 -0.52
CA GLY A 55 -6.20 7.63 -0.07
C GLY A 55 -5.98 7.54 1.44
N GLY A 56 -6.98 7.15 2.25
CA GLY A 56 -6.74 6.95 3.69
C GLY A 56 -8.00 6.80 4.52
N PHE A 57 -7.86 6.39 5.78
CA PHE A 57 -8.96 6.25 6.72
C PHE A 57 -8.45 6.22 8.16
N GLU A 58 -9.33 6.50 9.11
CA GLU A 58 -9.05 6.34 10.53
C GLU A 58 -9.20 4.87 10.96
N LEU A 59 -8.30 4.42 11.82
CA LEU A 59 -8.32 3.09 12.41
C LEU A 59 -8.09 3.20 13.93
N ALA A 60 -9.18 3.14 14.69
CA ALA A 60 -9.14 3.22 16.15
C ALA A 60 -8.31 2.09 16.77
N ALA A 61 -7.82 2.33 17.99
CA ALA A 61 -7.07 1.32 18.76
C ALA A 61 -7.86 0.01 18.90
N GLY A 62 -7.18 -1.12 18.69
CA GLY A 62 -7.77 -2.47 18.75
C GLY A 62 -8.76 -2.79 17.62
N SER A 63 -8.97 -1.89 16.67
CA SER A 63 -9.95 -2.07 15.59
C SER A 63 -9.31 -2.63 14.32
N LYS A 64 -10.17 -3.11 13.42
CA LYS A 64 -9.77 -3.62 12.09
C LYS A 64 -10.65 -3.04 10.99
N ASN A 65 -10.07 -2.91 9.80
CA ASN A 65 -10.80 -2.49 8.60
C ASN A 65 -10.28 -3.27 7.39
N ALA A 66 -11.13 -3.54 6.40
CA ALA A 66 -10.76 -4.24 5.19
C ALA A 66 -10.92 -3.34 3.97
N VAL A 67 -9.95 -3.40 3.05
CA VAL A 67 -9.97 -2.66 1.78
C VAL A 67 -9.71 -3.65 0.65
N SER A 68 -10.63 -3.71 -0.31
CA SER A 68 -10.47 -4.51 -1.51
C SER A 68 -9.67 -3.74 -2.56
N ALA A 69 -8.76 -4.45 -3.22
CA ALA A 69 -7.94 -3.97 -4.31
C ALA A 69 -8.26 -4.78 -5.58
N PRO A 70 -8.27 -4.15 -6.76
CA PRO A 70 -8.36 -4.89 -8.01
C PRO A 70 -7.11 -5.76 -8.21
N ALA A 71 -7.18 -6.73 -9.12
CA ALA A 71 -5.97 -7.40 -9.57
C ALA A 71 -5.02 -6.44 -10.26
N GLY A 72 -3.72 -6.76 -10.21
CA GLY A 72 -2.67 -5.88 -10.73
C GLY A 72 -2.48 -4.61 -9.90
N TRP A 73 -3.10 -4.50 -8.72
CA TRP A 73 -2.93 -3.32 -7.88
C TRP A 73 -1.51 -3.23 -7.34
N GLY A 74 -0.87 -2.08 -7.55
CA GLY A 74 0.40 -1.74 -6.95
C GLY A 74 0.32 -0.42 -6.20
N GLY A 75 0.97 -0.35 -5.05
CA GLY A 75 1.01 0.84 -4.22
C GLY A 75 1.60 0.58 -2.85
N ARG A 76 1.42 1.55 -1.96
CA ARG A 76 1.92 1.50 -0.59
C ARG A 76 0.91 2.00 0.43
N PHE A 77 1.05 1.45 1.63
CA PHE A 77 0.32 1.84 2.83
C PHE A 77 1.30 2.30 3.91
N TRP A 78 0.84 3.21 4.76
CA TRP A 78 1.57 3.61 5.97
C TRP A 78 0.61 4.04 7.07
N GLY A 79 1.07 4.02 8.32
CA GLY A 79 0.33 4.54 9.45
C GLY A 79 0.73 5.98 9.77
N ARG A 80 -0.25 6.84 10.08
CA ARG A 80 -0.03 8.21 10.56
C ARG A 80 -0.40 8.31 12.04
N THR A 81 0.34 9.12 12.79
CA THR A 81 0.15 9.30 14.24
C THR A 81 -0.05 10.76 14.63
N GLY A 82 -0.67 10.98 15.80
CA GLY A 82 -0.90 12.32 16.35
C GLY A 82 -1.77 13.20 15.46
N CYS A 83 -2.70 12.60 14.71
CA CYS A 83 -3.53 13.35 13.79
C CYS A 83 -4.69 14.05 14.50
N ASN A 84 -5.00 15.25 14.02
CA ASN A 84 -6.22 15.97 14.38
C ASN A 84 -6.85 16.53 13.10
N PHE A 85 -8.03 16.03 12.74
CA PHE A 85 -8.79 16.45 11.57
C PHE A 85 -10.14 17.05 11.99
N ASP A 86 -10.56 18.09 11.29
CA ASP A 86 -11.90 18.64 11.43
C ASP A 86 -12.95 17.79 10.70
N SER A 87 -14.23 18.20 10.78
CA SER A 87 -15.34 17.52 10.11
C SER A 87 -15.25 17.47 8.58
N SER A 88 -14.42 18.32 7.97
CA SER A 88 -14.15 18.33 6.52
C SER A 88 -12.98 17.43 6.14
N GLY A 89 -12.31 16.81 7.13
CA GLY A 89 -11.13 15.97 6.93
C GLY A 89 -9.85 16.78 6.74
N GLN A 90 -9.83 18.07 7.08
CA GLN A 90 -8.65 18.93 7.04
C GLN A 90 -7.99 19.00 8.41
N GLY A 91 -6.66 19.03 8.47
CA GLY A 91 -5.94 18.91 9.73
C GLY A 91 -4.45 18.69 9.55
N LYS A 92 -3.84 17.94 10.47
CA LYS A 92 -2.42 17.59 10.42
C LYS A 92 -2.12 16.36 11.27
N CYS A 93 -1.16 15.55 10.82
CA CYS A 93 -0.52 14.50 11.61
C CYS A 93 0.90 14.88 12.05
N GLU A 94 1.37 14.30 13.15
CA GLU A 94 2.75 14.48 13.63
C GLU A 94 3.74 13.68 12.79
N THR A 95 3.37 12.46 12.37
CA THR A 95 4.18 11.61 11.49
C THR A 95 3.35 11.11 10.29
N GLY A 96 4.01 10.93 9.14
CA GLY A 96 3.39 10.38 7.92
C GLY A 96 2.31 11.26 7.29
N ASP A 97 2.22 12.55 7.65
CA ASP A 97 1.21 13.46 7.10
C ASP A 97 1.27 13.54 5.57
N CYS A 98 0.13 13.67 4.89
CA CYS A 98 0.06 13.67 3.42
C CYS A 98 -0.54 14.96 2.86
N GLY A 99 -0.24 16.10 3.50
CA GLY A 99 -0.69 17.42 3.09
C GLY A 99 -1.88 17.95 3.90
N GLY A 100 -1.99 17.54 5.17
CA GLY A 100 -3.00 18.02 6.09
C GLY A 100 -4.43 17.56 5.79
N VAL A 101 -4.57 16.37 5.18
CA VAL A 101 -5.87 15.80 4.80
C VAL A 101 -6.02 14.36 5.27
N LEU A 102 -7.22 13.98 5.70
CA LEU A 102 -7.56 12.61 6.08
C LEU A 102 -7.44 11.66 4.89
N LYS A 103 -7.92 12.10 3.73
CA LYS A 103 -7.91 11.38 2.45
C LYS A 103 -6.73 11.87 1.61
N CYS A 104 -5.63 11.11 1.56
CA CYS A 104 -4.39 11.57 0.91
C CYS A 104 -4.51 11.79 -0.60
N GLY A 105 -5.57 11.30 -1.26
CA GLY A 105 -5.79 11.56 -2.68
C GLY A 105 -4.70 11.01 -3.61
N GLY A 106 -3.90 10.03 -3.14
CA GLY A 106 -2.75 9.50 -3.87
C GLY A 106 -1.43 10.21 -3.56
N THR A 107 -1.42 11.25 -2.71
CA THR A 107 -0.19 11.84 -2.17
C THR A 107 0.48 10.89 -1.18
N GLY A 108 1.80 10.80 -1.23
CA GLY A 108 2.59 9.98 -0.31
C GLY A 108 2.71 10.63 1.07
N GLY A 109 2.95 9.82 2.09
CA GLY A 109 3.23 10.33 3.43
C GLY A 109 4.57 11.07 3.48
N ALA A 110 4.63 12.16 4.24
CA ALA A 110 5.87 12.84 4.55
C ALA A 110 6.73 11.95 5.46
N PRO A 111 8.00 11.67 5.09
CA PRO A 111 8.93 10.96 5.94
C PRO A 111 9.15 11.69 7.29
N PRO A 112 9.44 10.96 8.38
CA PRO A 112 9.61 9.50 8.42
C PRO A 112 8.29 8.70 8.48
N ALA A 113 8.23 7.60 7.73
CA ALA A 113 7.10 6.68 7.71
C ALA A 113 7.53 5.25 7.35
N SER A 114 7.16 4.28 8.19
CA SER A 114 7.29 2.85 7.86
C SER A 114 6.27 2.50 6.76
N LEU A 115 6.73 1.82 5.70
CA LEU A 115 5.91 1.51 4.54
C LEU A 115 5.62 0.01 4.44
N ALA A 116 4.40 -0.32 4.01
CA ALA A 116 4.06 -1.60 3.42
C ALA A 116 3.87 -1.40 1.91
N GLU A 117 4.73 -2.01 1.11
CA GLU A 117 4.73 -1.88 -0.35
C GLU A 117 4.20 -3.18 -0.96
N ILE A 118 3.29 -3.09 -1.93
CA ILE A 118 2.64 -4.23 -2.56
C ILE A 118 2.59 -4.03 -4.07
N THR A 119 2.84 -5.09 -4.81
CA THR A 119 2.58 -5.24 -6.24
C THR A 119 1.88 -6.57 -6.48
N LEU A 120 0.58 -6.55 -6.77
CA LEU A 120 -0.18 -7.73 -7.13
C LEU A 120 -0.01 -8.06 -8.61
N ASP A 121 -0.06 -9.35 -8.97
CA ASP A 121 0.04 -9.84 -10.36
C ASP A 121 1.26 -9.24 -11.09
N GLY A 122 2.41 -9.28 -10.42
CA GLY A 122 3.69 -8.75 -10.89
C GLY A 122 4.37 -9.65 -11.91
N ALA A 123 5.70 -9.77 -11.81
CA ALA A 123 6.46 -10.66 -12.68
C ALA A 123 5.94 -12.11 -12.57
N ASN A 124 5.67 -12.75 -13.72
CA ASN A 124 5.12 -14.11 -13.82
C ASN A 124 3.74 -14.33 -13.14
N GLY A 125 3.02 -13.25 -12.80
CA GLY A 125 1.76 -13.34 -12.06
C GLY A 125 1.94 -13.56 -10.56
N ASP A 126 3.15 -13.38 -10.04
CA ASP A 126 3.44 -13.45 -8.60
C ASP A 126 3.12 -12.12 -7.91
N ASP A 127 2.66 -12.21 -6.66
CA ASP A 127 2.49 -11.05 -5.79
C ASP A 127 3.81 -10.75 -5.06
N PHE A 128 4.24 -9.49 -5.09
CA PHE A 128 5.41 -8.98 -4.37
C PHE A 128 4.96 -8.03 -3.27
N TYR A 129 5.54 -8.18 -2.08
CA TYR A 129 5.25 -7.31 -0.95
C TYR A 129 6.43 -7.27 0.02
N ASP A 130 6.64 -6.13 0.64
CA ASP A 130 7.72 -5.91 1.59
C ASP A 130 7.40 -4.80 2.60
N ILE A 131 8.13 -4.83 3.72
CA ILE A 131 8.14 -3.73 4.68
C ILE A 131 9.41 -2.92 4.42
N SER A 132 9.22 -1.64 4.16
CA SER A 132 10.29 -0.74 3.77
C SER A 132 10.45 0.40 4.78
N LEU A 133 11.69 0.63 5.18
CA LEU A 133 12.10 1.74 6.04
C LEU A 133 12.93 2.77 5.27
N VAL A 134 12.89 2.73 3.92
CA VAL A 134 13.60 3.68 3.06
C VAL A 134 13.19 5.13 3.39
N ASP A 135 11.89 5.33 3.63
CA ASP A 135 11.32 6.61 4.05
C ASP A 135 11.38 6.81 5.58
N GLY A 136 12.26 6.11 6.30
CA GLY A 136 12.35 6.17 7.76
C GLY A 136 11.36 5.26 8.48
N TYR A 137 11.17 5.52 9.78
CA TYR A 137 10.32 4.71 10.64
C TYR A 137 9.54 5.60 11.61
N ASN A 138 8.27 5.27 11.79
CA ASN A 138 7.42 5.89 12.79
C ASN A 138 6.66 4.86 13.64
N LEU A 139 6.24 3.75 13.04
CA LEU A 139 5.47 2.69 13.69
C LEU A 139 6.02 1.30 13.36
N PRO A 140 5.91 0.33 14.29
CA PRO A 140 6.08 -1.06 13.96
C PRO A 140 5.01 -1.50 12.94
N LEU A 141 5.40 -2.33 11.97
CA LEU A 141 4.52 -2.80 10.92
C LEU A 141 4.91 -4.22 10.49
N GLU A 142 3.92 -5.04 10.17
CA GLU A 142 4.09 -6.39 9.65
C GLU A 142 2.99 -6.68 8.63
N MET A 143 3.32 -7.48 7.62
CA MET A 143 2.35 -8.03 6.69
C MET A 143 2.35 -9.55 6.79
N THR A 144 1.15 -10.12 6.94
CA THR A 144 0.94 -11.57 6.97
C THR A 144 -0.01 -11.93 5.82
N PRO A 145 0.49 -12.58 4.76
CA PRO A 145 -0.35 -13.12 3.70
C PRO A 145 -1.34 -14.15 4.24
N SER A 146 -2.57 -14.12 3.74
CA SER A 146 -3.61 -15.10 4.08
C SER A 146 -4.11 -15.77 2.82
N GLY A 147 -3.79 -17.06 2.65
CA GLY A 147 -4.07 -17.81 1.42
C GLY A 147 -2.92 -17.71 0.42
N GLY A 148 -3.25 -17.78 -0.87
CA GLY A 148 -2.26 -17.84 -1.95
C GLY A 148 -1.58 -19.21 -2.08
N THR A 149 -0.69 -19.32 -3.06
CA THR A 149 0.14 -20.50 -3.31
C THR A 149 1.60 -20.09 -3.39
N GLY A 150 2.52 -20.98 -3.02
CA GLY A 150 3.96 -20.70 -3.03
C GLY A 150 4.54 -20.48 -1.64
N VAL A 151 5.75 -19.91 -1.59
CA VAL A 151 6.45 -19.60 -0.33
C VAL A 151 6.15 -18.15 0.04
N CYS A 152 5.19 -17.95 0.94
CA CYS A 152 4.79 -16.62 1.40
C CYS A 152 5.40 -16.33 2.78
N GLY A 153 6.29 -15.35 2.86
CA GLY A 153 6.85 -14.87 4.13
C GLY A 153 5.93 -13.87 4.82
N SER A 154 6.22 -13.56 6.08
CA SER A 154 5.57 -12.46 6.81
C SER A 154 6.61 -11.38 7.14
N PRO A 155 6.90 -10.44 6.22
CA PRO A 155 7.87 -9.39 6.48
C PRO A 155 7.33 -8.47 7.57
N GLY A 156 8.21 -8.12 8.51
CA GLY A 156 7.84 -7.27 9.63
C GLY A 156 9.03 -6.53 10.23
N CYS A 157 8.79 -5.29 10.62
CA CYS A 157 9.61 -4.53 11.55
C CYS A 157 8.78 -4.30 12.82
N THR A 158 8.76 -5.28 13.71
CA THR A 158 7.87 -5.32 14.87
C THR A 158 8.49 -4.75 16.15
N TYR A 159 9.80 -4.50 16.14
CA TYR A 159 10.49 -3.86 17.26
C TYR A 159 10.31 -2.34 17.21
N ASN A 160 10.17 -1.70 18.37
CA ASN A 160 10.13 -0.24 18.46
C ASN A 160 11.54 0.36 18.28
N LEU A 161 11.87 0.71 17.05
CA LEU A 161 13.17 1.28 16.72
C LEU A 161 13.37 2.70 17.29
N ASN A 162 12.30 3.39 17.70
CA ASN A 162 12.41 4.71 18.34
C ASN A 162 13.11 4.67 19.71
N ASP A 163 13.06 3.52 20.41
CA ASP A 163 13.64 3.38 21.76
C ASP A 163 15.17 3.48 21.77
N ASN A 164 15.82 3.14 20.64
CA ASN A 164 17.28 3.17 20.48
C ASN A 164 17.72 4.09 19.34
N CYS A 165 16.87 5.02 18.91
CA CYS A 165 17.19 5.92 17.80
C CYS A 165 18.32 6.89 18.18
N PRO A 166 19.44 6.94 17.44
CA PRO A 166 20.48 7.95 17.63
C PRO A 166 19.91 9.36 17.51
N GLN A 167 20.39 10.28 18.37
CA GLN A 167 19.81 11.62 18.51
C GLN A 167 19.81 12.42 17.19
N VAL A 168 20.77 12.17 16.30
CA VAL A 168 20.88 12.82 14.98
C VAL A 168 19.77 12.42 13.99
N LEU A 169 19.10 11.28 14.22
CA LEU A 169 18.04 10.77 13.37
C LEU A 169 16.63 11.00 13.96
N GLN A 170 16.55 11.41 15.23
CA GLN A 170 15.28 11.58 15.94
C GLN A 170 14.46 12.74 15.37
N VAL A 171 13.21 12.48 15.04
CA VAL A 171 12.17 13.48 14.86
C VAL A 171 11.33 13.51 16.13
N ARG A 172 11.21 14.69 16.73
CA ARG A 172 10.54 14.88 18.01
C ARG A 172 9.16 15.51 17.82
N SER A 173 8.21 15.11 18.66
CA SER A 173 6.93 15.79 18.74
C SER A 173 7.10 17.21 19.27
N VAL A 174 6.04 17.99 19.16
CA VAL A 174 5.94 19.32 19.77
C VAL A 174 6.12 19.28 21.30
N GLN A 175 5.93 18.11 21.92
CA GLN A 175 6.09 17.86 23.35
C GLN A 175 7.50 17.34 23.72
N GLY A 176 8.40 17.16 22.74
CA GLY A 176 9.81 16.83 22.96
C GLY A 176 10.14 15.33 23.00
N SER A 177 9.16 14.43 22.93
CA SER A 177 9.38 12.99 22.83
C SER A 177 9.80 12.57 21.42
N SER A 178 10.70 11.59 21.30
CA SER A 178 11.03 10.98 20.00
C SER A 178 9.80 10.21 19.50
N ILE A 179 9.27 10.59 18.34
CA ILE A 179 8.05 9.99 17.78
C ILE A 179 8.31 9.18 16.50
N SER A 180 9.47 9.38 15.90
CA SER A 180 9.89 8.74 14.67
C SER A 180 11.35 9.04 14.40
N PHE A 181 11.98 8.36 13.46
CA PHE A 181 13.31 8.73 13.01
C PHE A 181 13.44 8.75 11.50
N SER A 182 14.17 9.75 11.03
CA SER A 182 14.50 9.96 9.63
C SER A 182 15.87 9.36 9.38
N TYR A 183 15.99 8.43 8.44
CA TYR A 183 17.30 8.13 7.87
C TYR A 183 17.79 9.37 7.12
N SER A 184 18.70 10.14 7.73
CA SER A 184 19.30 11.32 7.09
C SER A 184 20.21 10.97 5.91
N PHE A 185 20.51 9.68 5.69
CA PHE A 185 21.46 9.22 4.68
C PHE A 185 21.12 7.79 4.26
N LEU A 186 20.18 7.60 3.34
CA LEU A 186 20.34 6.47 2.42
C LEU A 186 21.36 6.91 1.36
N CYS A 187 22.65 6.92 1.73
CA CYS A 187 23.69 6.71 0.72
C CYS A 187 23.53 5.28 0.26
N VAL A 188 22.76 5.07 -0.81
CA VAL A 188 23.01 3.94 -1.70
C VAL A 188 24.31 4.29 -2.42
N GLU A 189 25.46 3.92 -1.84
CA GLU A 189 26.60 3.67 -2.70
C GLU A 189 26.27 2.39 -3.48
N LEU A 190 26.08 2.55 -4.79
CA LEU A 190 26.15 1.45 -5.75
C LEU A 190 27.60 0.96 -5.86
#